data_AF-A0A9P0CGS9-F1
#
_entry.id   AF-A0A9P0CGS9-F1
#
_cell.length_a   1.000
_cell.length_b   1.000
_cell.length_c   1.000
_cell.angle_alpha   90.00
_cell.angle_beta   90.00
_cell.angle_gamma   90.00
#
_symmetry.space_group_name_H-M   'P 1'
#
loop_
_entity.id
_entity.type
_entity.pdbx_description
1 polymer ?
#
loop_
_entity_poly.entity_id
_entity_poly.type
_entity_poly.pdbx_seq_one_letter_code
_entity_poly.pdbx_strand_id
1 'polypeptide(L)'
;MNMDINTTSNLLSSLAQYFQYLRNEFDQYQYEAKGIALTGNEKYTERRSTKRRRHFGKPNTEVILDPREKMRSQIYFSILDNLQTEIIHRSEVYKTCSALSEFLFNLKKLSDEAIVLNAQKLKRHIWKT
;
A
#
# COMPACT_ATOMS: atom_id res chain seq x y z
N MET A 1 12.29 20.80 -5.55
CA MET A 1 10.85 21.10 -5.64
C MET A 1 10.32 21.13 -4.22
N ASN A 2 9.79 22.27 -3.76
CA ASN A 2 9.29 22.41 -2.39
C ASN A 2 7.76 22.25 -2.46
N MET A 3 7.24 21.17 -1.89
CA MET A 3 5.82 20.82 -1.96
C MET A 3 5.22 20.89 -0.55
N ASP A 4 4.08 21.54 -0.42
CA ASP A 4 3.41 21.60 0.88
C ASP A 4 2.84 20.23 1.27
N ILE A 5 2.68 20.03 2.57
CA ILE A 5 2.28 18.74 3.15
C ILE A 5 0.86 18.32 2.75
N ASN A 6 -0.05 19.28 2.49
CA ASN A 6 -1.41 18.99 2.06
C ASN A 6 -1.42 18.50 0.62
N THR A 7 -0.72 19.19 -0.27
CA THR A 7 -0.55 18.74 -1.66
C THR A 7 0.10 17.35 -1.71
N THR A 8 1.13 17.12 -0.90
CA THR A 8 1.78 15.80 -0.80
C THR A 8 0.81 14.71 -0.37
N SER A 9 0.00 14.97 0.67
CA SER A 9 -1.00 14.01 1.15
C SER A 9 -2.09 13.70 0.11
N ASN A 10 -2.52 14.71 -0.65
CA ASN A 10 -3.49 14.53 -1.73
C ASN A 10 -2.92 13.67 -2.87
N LEU A 11 -1.66 13.90 -3.25
CA LEU A 11 -0.98 13.08 -4.25
C LEU A 11 -0.80 11.64 -3.79
N LEU A 12 -0.42 11.42 -2.53
CA LEU A 12 -0.35 10.06 -1.97
C LEU A 12 -1.71 9.38 -1.99
N SER A 13 -2.79 10.10 -1.65
CA SER A 13 -4.15 9.57 -1.69
C SER A 13 -4.57 9.19 -3.12
N SER A 14 -4.25 10.01 -4.12
CA SER A 14 -4.49 9.70 -5.53
C SER A 14 -3.67 8.48 -6.01
N LEU A 15 -2.41 8.38 -5.57
CA LEU A 15 -1.56 7.23 -5.89
C LEU A 15 -2.08 5.93 -5.27
N ALA A 16 -2.60 5.97 -4.05
CA ALA A 16 -3.26 4.82 -3.43
C ALA A 16 -4.49 4.36 -4.23
N GLN A 17 -5.31 5.30 -4.72
CA GLN A 17 -6.44 5.00 -5.60
C GLN A 17 -5.98 4.37 -6.91
N TYR A 18 -4.88 4.84 -7.48
CA TYR A 18 -4.29 4.25 -8.67
C TYR A 18 -3.84 2.81 -8.44
N PHE A 19 -3.21 2.49 -7.31
CA PHE A 19 -2.85 1.11 -6.98
C PHE A 19 -4.07 0.21 -6.77
N GLN A 20 -5.15 0.73 -6.18
CA GLN A 20 -6.41 0.00 -6.10
C GLN A 20 -7.00 -0.29 -7.49
N TYR A 21 -6.95 0.69 -8.38
CA TYR A 21 -7.38 0.52 -9.77
C TYR A 21 -6.54 -0.55 -10.48
N LEU A 22 -5.20 -0.46 -10.41
CA LEU A 22 -4.31 -1.48 -10.98
C LEU A 22 -4.60 -2.86 -10.42
N ARG A 23 -4.88 -2.98 -9.12
CA ARG A 23 -5.22 -4.25 -8.49
C ARG A 23 -6.46 -4.88 -9.13
N ASN A 24 -7.49 -4.08 -9.37
CA ASN A 24 -8.75 -4.54 -9.96
C ASN A 24 -8.61 -4.92 -11.44
N GLU A 25 -7.65 -4.30 -12.14
CA GLU A 25 -7.45 -4.47 -13.58
C GLU A 25 -6.35 -5.44 -13.98
N PHE A 26 -5.99 -6.39 -13.10
CA PHE A 26 -4.96 -7.39 -13.40
C PHE A 26 -5.16 -8.07 -14.77
N ASP A 27 -6.41 -8.43 -15.09
CA ASP A 27 -6.73 -9.13 -16.34
C ASP A 27 -6.65 -8.22 -17.57
N GLN A 28 -6.86 -6.90 -17.44
CA GLN A 28 -6.80 -5.95 -18.56
C GLN A 28 -5.36 -5.66 -19.02
N TYR A 29 -4.40 -5.64 -18.10
CA TYR A 29 -3.03 -5.21 -18.39
C TYR A 29 -2.13 -6.25 -19.06
N GLN A 30 -2.67 -7.45 -19.32
CA GLN A 30 -1.99 -8.56 -19.98
C GLN A 30 -0.55 -8.77 -19.46
N TYR A 31 -0.37 -8.74 -18.14
CA TYR A 31 0.96 -8.88 -17.53
C TYR A 31 1.67 -10.18 -17.93
N GLU A 32 0.90 -11.21 -18.25
CA GLU A 32 1.38 -12.47 -18.81
C GLU A 32 2.02 -12.25 -20.20
N ALA A 33 1.35 -11.55 -21.12
CA ALA A 33 1.92 -11.23 -22.43
C ALA A 33 3.19 -10.38 -22.32
N LYS A 34 3.22 -9.41 -21.40
CA LYS A 34 4.42 -8.61 -21.12
C LYS A 34 5.54 -9.46 -20.52
N GLY A 35 5.22 -10.37 -19.61
CA GLY A 35 6.17 -11.31 -19.03
C GLY A 35 6.78 -12.23 -20.08
N ILE A 36 5.95 -12.77 -20.98
CA ILE A 36 6.39 -13.59 -22.12
C ILE A 36 7.29 -12.76 -23.04
N ALA A 37 6.90 -11.54 -23.41
CA ALA A 37 7.69 -10.67 -24.28
C ALA A 37 9.07 -10.31 -23.68
N LEU A 38 9.15 -10.11 -22.35
CA LEU A 38 10.40 -9.78 -21.67
C LEU A 38 11.30 -10.99 -21.44
N THR A 39 10.73 -12.17 -21.22
CA THR A 39 11.49 -13.37 -20.79
C THR A 39 11.67 -14.42 -21.90
N GLY A 40 10.90 -14.32 -22.99
CA GLY A 40 10.82 -15.32 -24.06
C GLY A 40 10.19 -16.65 -23.63
N ASN A 41 9.69 -16.76 -22.39
CA ASN A 41 9.13 -18.00 -21.86
C ASN A 41 7.60 -17.99 -21.94
N GLU A 42 7.05 -18.76 -22.87
CA GLU A 42 5.59 -18.92 -23.05
C GLU A 42 4.95 -19.84 -22.01
N LYS A 43 5.75 -20.67 -21.32
CA LYS A 43 5.27 -21.63 -20.33
C LYS A 43 5.98 -21.41 -19.01
N TYR A 44 5.19 -21.34 -17.95
CA TYR A 44 5.72 -21.46 -16.60
C TYR A 44 6.28 -22.87 -16.42
N THR A 45 7.57 -22.99 -16.07
CA THR A 45 8.16 -24.30 -15.77
C THR A 45 7.45 -24.94 -14.58
N GLU A 46 6.71 -26.02 -14.82
CA GLU A 46 6.15 -26.85 -13.77
C GLU A 46 7.30 -27.51 -12.99
N ARG A 47 7.71 -26.90 -11.89
CA ARG A 47 8.55 -27.60 -10.92
C ARG A 47 7.71 -28.72 -10.33
N ARG A 48 8.13 -29.96 -10.59
CA ARG A 48 7.56 -31.19 -10.04
C ARG A 48 7.42 -31.04 -8.52
N SER A 49 6.19 -30.87 -8.03
CA SER A 49 5.95 -30.78 -6.60
C SER A 49 6.02 -32.19 -6.01
N THR A 50 7.05 -32.45 -5.20
CA THR A 50 7.08 -33.66 -4.38
C THR A 50 5.97 -33.54 -3.34
N LYS A 51 4.79 -34.11 -3.62
CA LYS A 51 3.67 -34.16 -2.68
C LYS A 51 4.15 -34.87 -1.40
N ARG A 52 4.31 -34.12 -0.31
CA ARG A 52 4.49 -34.75 1.01
C ARG A 52 3.16 -35.41 1.39
N ARG A 53 3.17 -36.74 1.55
CA ARG A 53 2.04 -37.45 2.17
C ARG A 53 2.03 -37.11 3.66
N ARG A 54 0.90 -36.65 4.20
CA ARG A 54 0.71 -36.60 5.66
C ARG A 54 0.56 -38.02 6.19
N HIS A 55 0.99 -38.26 7.43
CA HIS A 55 0.61 -39.48 8.16
C HIS A 55 -0.92 -39.57 8.22
N PHE A 56 -1.47 -40.78 8.06
CA PHE A 56 -2.91 -41.11 8.12
C PHE A 56 -3.79 -40.81 6.90
N GLY A 57 -3.25 -40.83 5.68
CA GLY A 57 -4.03 -41.15 4.47
C GLY A 57 -5.13 -40.17 4.03
N LYS A 58 -5.32 -39.03 4.70
CA LYS A 58 -6.26 -38.00 4.25
C LYS A 58 -5.71 -37.33 2.96
N PRO A 59 -6.52 -37.23 1.88
CA PRO A 59 -6.09 -36.53 0.68
C PRO A 59 -5.83 -35.06 1.02
N ASN A 60 -4.66 -34.58 0.60
CA ASN A 60 -4.29 -33.18 0.73
C ASN A 60 -5.10 -32.41 -0.33
N THR A 61 -6.20 -31.77 0.04
CA THR A 61 -6.88 -30.78 -0.81
C THR A 61 -6.09 -29.48 -0.81
N GLU A 62 -4.81 -29.54 -1.20
CA GLU A 62 -4.08 -28.33 -1.57
C GLU A 62 -4.68 -27.84 -2.89
N VAL A 63 -5.20 -26.61 -2.88
CA VAL A 63 -5.63 -25.93 -4.10
C VAL A 63 -4.37 -25.76 -4.96
N ILE A 64 -4.28 -26.56 -6.02
CA ILE A 64 -3.21 -26.42 -7.02
C ILE A 64 -3.58 -25.22 -7.87
N LEU A 65 -3.06 -24.06 -7.48
CA LEU A 65 -3.17 -22.85 -8.27
C LEU A 65 -2.30 -22.99 -9.54
N ASP A 66 -2.89 -22.64 -10.67
CA ASP A 66 -2.16 -22.46 -11.92
C ASP A 66 -1.07 -21.38 -11.74
N PRO A 67 0.08 -21.45 -12.44
CA PRO A 67 1.13 -20.45 -12.32
C PRO A 67 0.66 -19.01 -12.53
N ARG A 68 -0.34 -18.77 -13.39
CA ARG A 68 -0.97 -17.45 -13.56
C ARG A 68 -1.63 -16.98 -12.27
N GLU A 69 -2.37 -17.87 -11.61
CA GLU A 69 -3.02 -17.57 -10.33
C GLU A 69 -2.03 -17.39 -9.19
N LYS A 70 -0.91 -18.13 -9.18
CA LYS A 70 0.19 -17.91 -8.22
C LYS A 70 0.83 -16.54 -8.41
N MET A 71 1.16 -16.17 -9.64
CA MET A 71 1.71 -14.84 -9.96
C MET A 71 0.73 -13.74 -9.54
N ARG A 72 -0.55 -13.89 -9.87
CA ARG A 72 -1.61 -12.93 -9.50
C ARG A 72 -1.73 -12.77 -7.99
N SER A 73 -1.96 -13.87 -7.27
CA SER A 73 -2.30 -13.83 -5.84
C SER A 73 -1.11 -13.62 -4.91
N GLN A 74 0.04 -14.21 -5.21
CA GLN A 74 1.20 -14.23 -4.28
C GLN A 74 2.21 -13.13 -4.56
N ILE A 75 2.21 -12.58 -5.78
CA ILE A 75 3.18 -11.56 -6.18
C ILE A 75 2.45 -10.26 -6.46
N TYR A 76 1.62 -10.22 -7.50
CA TYR A 76 1.00 -8.98 -7.96
C TYR A 76 0.13 -8.34 -6.87
N PHE A 77 -0.80 -9.10 -6.33
CA PHE A 77 -1.67 -8.63 -5.26
C PHE A 77 -0.89 -8.26 -4.00
N SER A 78 0.06 -9.08 -3.57
CA SER A 78 0.85 -8.82 -2.36
C SER A 78 1.69 -7.54 -2.49
N ILE A 79 2.29 -7.27 -3.65
CA ILE A 79 3.05 -6.03 -3.88
C ILE A 79 2.12 -4.82 -3.84
N LEU A 80 1.00 -4.86 -4.55
CA LEU A 80 0.06 -3.74 -4.58
C LEU A 80 -0.58 -3.45 -3.23
N ASP A 81 -0.97 -4.50 -2.48
CA ASP A 81 -1.55 -4.34 -1.13
C ASP A 81 -0.56 -3.68 -0.17
N ASN A 82 0.70 -4.12 -0.21
CA ASN A 82 1.75 -3.53 0.64
C ASN A 82 2.00 -2.07 0.26
N LEU A 83 2.13 -1.76 -1.04
CA LEU A 83 2.32 -0.38 -1.52
C LEU A 83 1.14 0.52 -1.12
N GLN A 84 -0.08 0.03 -1.31
CA GLN A 84 -1.29 0.76 -0.95
C GLN A 84 -1.34 1.03 0.56
N THR A 85 -1.07 0.02 1.38
CA THR A 85 -1.05 0.14 2.84
C THR A 85 -0.04 1.19 3.32
N GLU A 86 1.20 1.11 2.82
CA GLU A 86 2.25 2.06 3.19
C GLU A 86 1.94 3.49 2.76
N ILE A 87 1.34 3.67 1.58
CA ILE A 87 0.99 5.00 1.07
C ILE A 87 -0.18 5.61 1.82
N ILE A 88 -1.19 4.81 2.15
CA ILE A 88 -2.32 5.25 2.99
C ILE A 88 -1.79 5.67 4.36
N HIS A 89 -0.97 4.83 5.00
CA HIS A 89 -0.38 5.14 6.30
C HIS A 89 0.43 6.45 6.26
N ARG A 90 1.31 6.63 5.27
CA ARG A 90 2.07 7.88 5.12
C ARG A 90 1.17 9.09 4.85
N SER A 91 0.14 8.92 4.02
CA SER A 91 -0.83 9.98 3.74
C SER A 91 -1.54 10.44 5.01
N GLU A 92 -1.97 9.50 5.86
CA GLU A 92 -2.63 9.78 7.14
C GLU A 92 -1.70 10.46 8.15
N VAL A 93 -0.44 10.04 8.24
CA VAL A 93 0.56 10.70 9.07
C VAL A 93 0.75 12.15 8.61
N TYR A 94 0.85 12.40 7.30
CA TYR A 94 1.00 13.76 6.78
C TYR A 94 -0.24 14.63 7.03
N LYS A 95 -1.46 14.08 6.88
CA LYS A 95 -2.69 14.79 7.27
C LYS A 95 -2.67 15.15 8.74
N THR A 96 -2.27 14.22 9.59
CA THR A 96 -2.18 14.43 11.05
C THR A 96 -1.16 15.52 11.39
N CYS A 97 0.04 15.48 10.81
CA CYS A 97 1.06 16.52 11.00
C CYS A 97 0.57 17.88 10.50
N SER A 98 -0.09 17.92 9.34
CA SER A 98 -0.66 19.14 8.78
C SER A 98 -1.69 19.74 9.73
N ALA A 99 -2.69 18.95 10.17
CA ALA A 99 -3.74 19.39 11.09
C ALA A 99 -3.18 19.87 12.44
N LEU A 100 -2.16 19.20 12.98
CA LEU A 100 -1.53 19.61 14.23
C LEU A 100 -0.69 20.90 14.12
N SER A 101 -0.18 21.22 12.92
CA SER A 101 0.68 22.38 12.69
C SER A 101 -0.06 23.57 12.06
N GLU A 102 -1.28 23.38 11.55
CA GLU A 102 -2.08 24.41 10.87
C GLU A 102 -2.27 25.68 11.71
N PHE A 103 -2.37 25.55 13.04
CA PHE A 103 -2.56 26.69 13.94
C PHE A 103 -1.36 27.68 13.89
N LEU A 104 -0.16 27.22 13.58
CA LEU A 104 1.04 28.05 13.46
C LEU A 104 0.91 29.08 12.32
N PHE A 105 0.12 28.76 11.30
CA PHE A 105 -0.15 29.66 10.17
C PHE A 105 -1.31 30.63 10.45
N ASN A 106 -2.07 30.42 11.53
CA ASN A 106 -3.27 31.21 11.87
C ASN A 106 -3.16 31.90 13.24
N LEU A 107 -1.95 32.07 13.79
CA LEU A 107 -1.73 32.62 15.15
C LEU A 107 -2.46 33.94 15.39
N LYS A 108 -2.45 34.87 14.43
CA LYS A 108 -3.10 36.19 14.56
C LYS A 108 -4.63 36.13 14.66
N LYS A 109 -5.24 35.01 14.28
CA LYS A 109 -6.70 34.79 14.27
C LYS A 109 -7.17 33.96 15.48
N LEU A 110 -6.24 33.47 16.30
CA LEU A 110 -6.52 32.59 17.43
C LEU A 110 -6.39 33.37 18.74
N SER A 111 -7.17 32.99 19.75
CA SER A 111 -6.98 33.48 21.11
C SER A 111 -5.74 32.87 21.74
N ASP A 112 -5.15 33.54 22.74
CA ASP A 112 -3.99 33.03 23.48
C ASP A 112 -4.25 31.65 24.08
N GLU A 113 -5.46 31.42 24.61
CA GLU A 113 -5.90 30.13 25.13
C GLU A 113 -5.87 29.03 24.05
N ALA A 114 -6.37 29.33 22.84
CA ALA A 114 -6.38 28.40 21.72
C ALA A 114 -4.96 28.11 21.23
N ILE A 115 -4.06 29.09 21.25
CA ILE A 115 -2.64 28.91 20.90
C ILE A 115 -1.97 27.96 21.89
N VAL A 116 -2.13 28.20 23.19
CA VAL A 116 -1.55 27.34 24.24
C VAL A 116 -2.07 25.91 24.14
N LEU A 117 -3.38 25.74 23.93
CA LEU A 117 -3.98 24.41 23.79
C LEU A 117 -3.42 23.65 22.59
N ASN A 118 -3.34 24.28 21.41
CA ASN A 118 -2.82 23.62 20.21
C ASN A 118 -1.31 23.35 20.31
N ALA A 119 -0.53 24.25 20.92
CA ALA A 119 0.87 24.02 21.21
C ALA A 119 1.09 22.82 22.15
N GLN A 120 0.24 22.65 23.17
CA GLN A 120 0.27 21.47 24.04
C GLN A 120 -0.07 20.18 23.29
N LYS A 121 -1.05 20.19 22.38
CA LYS A 121 -1.39 19.04 21.53
C LYS A 121 -0.20 18.65 20.65
N LEU A 122 0.41 19.62 19.96
CA LEU A 122 1.58 19.41 19.12
C LEU A 122 2.75 18.83 19.94
N LYS A 123 3.02 19.40 21.13
CA LYS A 123 4.04 18.89 22.06
C LYS A 123 3.75 17.44 22.45
N ARG A 124 2.53 17.09 22.84
CA ARG A 124 2.20 15.70 23.21
C ARG A 124 2.39 14.72 22.06
N HIS A 125 2.16 15.15 20.82
CA HIS A 125 2.33 14.29 19.65
C HIS A 125 3.81 14.04 19.32
N ILE A 126 4.64 15.09 19.32
CA ILE A 126 6.08 14.98 19.01
C ILE A 126 6.81 14.10 20.04
N TRP A 127 6.48 14.23 21.33
CA TRP A 127 7.20 13.55 22.42
C TRP A 127 6.65 12.15 22.77
N LYS A 128 5.68 11.64 22.00
CA LYS A 128 5.15 10.26 22.12
C LYS A 128 5.71 9.30 21.06
N THR A 129 6.45 9.82 20.09
CA THR A 129 7.10 9.06 19.00
C THR A 129 8.55 8.83 19.37
#